data_AF-A0A966XKB2-F1
#
_entry.id   AF-A0A966XKB2-F1
#
_cell.length_a   1.000
_cell.length_b   1.000
_cell.length_c   1.000
_cell.angle_alpha   90.00
_cell.angle_beta   90.00
_cell.angle_gamma   90.00
#
_symmetry.space_group_name_H-M   'P 1'
#
loop_
_entity.id
_entity.type
_entity.pdbx_description
1 polymer ?
#
loop_
_entity_poly.entity_id
_entity_poly.type
_entity_poly.pdbx_seq_one_letter_code
_entity_poly.pdbx_strand_id
1 'polypeptide(L)'
;MLAQQNIWPGKVETGFPDSTITVLKFGGTSVKDRESWEKIKEIIILRQKHGLKPFIVHSAISGVSNLLSNISKNIDHKSVFEKQDQIIDIHKKLCVELDLDVSILDKEFSRLKNLIKSCHLIKAISIEQEAILMASGELMASVIGGAYLNSVAINTKILDARSHLKALNESNSKLENLFLSARADDQFDQALVNKIMDNQGIFITQGFIASNNNNETVLLGRGGSDTSGAYFASKTNALRLEIWTDVRGFFDIDPKII
;
A
#
# COMPACT_ATOMS: atom_id res chain seq x y z
N MET A 1 10.71 -16.71 18.40
CA MET A 1 12.16 -16.85 18.16
C MET A 1 12.50 -16.76 16.66
N LEU A 2 11.80 -15.92 15.88
CA LEU A 2 11.92 -15.87 14.40
C LEU A 2 12.30 -14.49 13.82
N ALA A 3 12.36 -13.43 14.62
CA ALA A 3 12.74 -12.09 14.15
C ALA A 3 14.24 -11.75 14.32
N GLN A 4 15.03 -12.61 14.98
CA GLN A 4 16.44 -12.31 15.30
C GLN A 4 17.43 -12.64 14.16
N GLN A 5 17.02 -13.31 13.08
CA GLN A 5 17.97 -13.81 12.05
C GLN A 5 17.90 -13.15 10.67
N ASN A 6 17.02 -12.18 10.43
CA ASN A 6 16.94 -11.47 9.14
C ASN A 6 17.36 -10.00 9.24
N ILE A 7 18.47 -9.74 9.94
CA ILE A 7 19.30 -8.59 9.62
C ILE A 7 20.26 -9.12 8.59
N TRP A 8 20.15 -8.69 7.33
CA TRP A 8 21.14 -9.02 6.31
C TRP A 8 22.50 -8.54 6.86
N PRO A 9 23.45 -9.45 7.18
CA PRO A 9 24.67 -9.07 7.90
C PRO A 9 25.73 -8.46 6.98
N GLY A 10 25.44 -8.33 5.68
CA GLY A 10 26.32 -7.71 4.70
C GLY A 10 26.27 -6.18 4.80
N LYS A 11 27.41 -5.52 4.59
CA LYS A 11 27.41 -4.11 4.21
C LYS A 11 26.56 -3.98 2.96
N VAL A 12 25.45 -3.24 3.05
CA VAL A 12 24.67 -2.86 1.87
C VAL A 12 25.49 -1.78 1.16
N GLU A 13 26.09 -2.11 0.02
CA GLU A 13 26.58 -1.08 -0.89
C GLU A 13 25.37 -0.34 -1.44
N THR A 14 25.26 0.93 -1.08
CA THR A 14 24.16 1.81 -1.44
C THR A 14 24.72 3.15 -1.88
N GLY A 15 24.03 3.83 -2.80
CA GLY A 15 24.40 5.18 -3.22
C GLY A 15 24.25 6.22 -2.10
N PHE A 16 23.60 5.86 -0.99
CA PHE A 16 23.25 6.77 0.10
C PHE A 16 23.63 6.18 1.48
N PRO A 17 24.92 5.93 1.76
CA PRO A 17 25.36 5.24 2.98
C PRO A 17 25.07 6.00 4.27
N ASP A 18 24.87 7.32 4.19
CA ASP A 18 24.57 8.18 5.34
C ASP A 18 23.06 8.30 5.62
N SER A 19 22.21 7.72 4.76
CA SER A 19 20.76 7.72 4.96
C SER A 19 20.37 6.76 6.07
N THR A 20 19.44 7.17 6.93
CA THR A 20 18.83 6.28 7.94
C THR A 20 17.46 5.76 7.49
N ILE A 21 16.89 6.32 6.41
CA ILE A 21 15.58 5.94 5.90
C ILE A 21 15.65 4.53 5.31
N THR A 22 14.77 3.65 5.76
CA THR A 22 14.61 2.31 5.19
C THR A 22 13.16 2.14 4.75
N VAL A 23 12.95 1.93 3.45
CA VAL A 23 11.60 1.67 2.93
C VAL A 23 11.28 0.20 3.11
N LEU A 24 10.19 -0.11 3.80
CA LEU A 24 9.72 -1.48 4.03
C LEU A 24 8.43 -1.67 3.27
N LYS A 25 8.45 -2.52 2.24
CA LYS A 25 7.25 -2.86 1.46
C LYS A 25 6.66 -4.17 1.94
N PHE A 26 5.37 -4.18 2.29
CA PHE A 26 4.63 -5.39 2.65
C PHE A 26 3.60 -5.78 1.58
N GLY A 27 3.57 -7.07 1.23
CA GLY A 27 2.56 -7.65 0.34
C GLY A 27 1.19 -7.79 1.00
N GLY A 28 0.16 -8.06 0.19
CA GLY A 28 -1.22 -8.16 0.70
C GLY A 28 -1.45 -9.31 1.67
N THR A 29 -0.68 -10.38 1.54
CA THR A 29 -0.67 -11.50 2.47
C THR A 29 0.05 -11.18 3.77
N SER A 30 0.98 -10.24 3.76
CA SER A 30 1.72 -9.76 4.93
C SER A 30 0.96 -8.70 5.75
N VAL A 31 -0.28 -8.37 5.36
CA VAL A 31 -1.16 -7.43 6.08
C VAL A 31 -2.56 -7.99 6.32
N LYS A 32 -2.73 -9.31 6.21
CA LYS A 32 -4.06 -9.96 6.15
C LYS A 32 -4.67 -10.32 7.51
N ASP A 33 -3.86 -10.42 8.55
CA ASP A 33 -4.23 -10.97 9.87
C ASP A 33 -3.36 -10.36 10.98
N ARG A 34 -3.70 -10.63 12.25
CA ARG A 34 -2.96 -10.17 13.43
C ARG A 34 -1.54 -10.67 13.44
N GLU A 35 -1.32 -11.94 13.13
CA GLU A 35 0.03 -12.51 13.16
C GLU A 35 0.99 -11.73 12.24
N SER A 36 0.51 -11.35 11.06
CA SER A 36 1.27 -10.55 10.11
C SER A 36 1.55 -9.13 10.61
N TRP A 37 0.57 -8.50 11.25
CA TRP A 37 0.74 -7.16 11.85
C TRP A 37 1.67 -7.15 13.07
N GLU A 38 1.64 -8.21 13.89
CA GLU A 38 2.61 -8.40 14.98
C GLU A 38 4.05 -8.52 14.44
N LYS A 39 4.24 -9.25 13.33
CA LYS A 39 5.55 -9.32 12.64
C LYS A 39 5.99 -7.95 12.12
N ILE A 40 5.09 -7.19 11.50
CA ILE A 40 5.39 -5.81 11.04
C ILE A 40 5.86 -4.96 12.22
N LYS A 41 5.16 -5.01 13.36
CA LYS A 41 5.54 -4.31 14.59
C LYS A 41 6.95 -4.69 15.05
N GLU A 42 7.26 -5.99 15.11
CA GLU A 42 8.60 -6.47 15.48
C GLU A 42 9.70 -5.96 14.54
N ILE A 43 9.44 -5.99 13.23
CA ILE A 43 10.38 -5.47 12.21
C ILE A 43 10.62 -3.97 12.42
N ILE A 44 9.57 -3.18 12.62
CA ILE A 44 9.68 -1.73 12.87
C ILE A 44 10.55 -1.46 14.10
N ILE A 45 10.24 -2.11 15.22
CA ILE A 45 10.99 -1.95 16.49
C ILE A 45 12.45 -2.32 16.29
N LEU A 46 12.72 -3.43 15.60
CA LEU A 46 14.09 -3.87 15.33
C LEU A 46 14.86 -2.81 14.53
N ARG A 47 14.27 -2.27 13.46
CA ARG A 47 14.91 -1.23 12.64
C ARG A 47 15.19 0.04 13.45
N GLN A 48 14.23 0.48 14.26
CA GLN A 48 14.42 1.65 15.14
C GLN A 48 15.54 1.45 16.16
N LYS A 49 15.68 0.25 16.75
CA LYS A 49 16.80 -0.08 17.66
C LYS A 49 18.18 0.02 16.99
N HIS A 50 18.24 -0.14 15.68
CA HIS A 50 19.46 0.02 14.88
C HIS A 50 19.65 1.47 14.36
N GLY A 51 18.90 2.43 14.87
CA GLY A 51 19.00 3.84 14.46
C GLY A 51 18.42 4.12 13.06
N LEU A 52 17.69 3.16 12.49
CA LEU A 52 17.03 3.33 11.18
C LEU A 52 15.67 4.00 11.34
N LYS A 53 15.20 4.60 10.25
CA LYS A 53 13.94 5.32 10.13
C LYS A 53 13.01 4.56 9.16
N PRO A 54 12.14 3.66 9.67
CA PRO A 54 11.24 2.89 8.81
C PRO A 54 10.20 3.78 8.13
N PHE A 55 10.06 3.57 6.82
CA PHE A 55 9.00 4.15 6.01
C PHE A 55 8.21 3.01 5.36
N ILE A 56 6.96 2.83 5.75
CA ILE A 56 6.19 1.63 5.44
C ILE A 56 5.35 1.86 4.19
N VAL A 57 5.52 1.00 3.19
CA VAL A 57 4.63 0.89 2.02
C VAL A 57 3.91 -0.44 2.16
N HIS A 58 2.60 -0.50 1.95
CA HIS A 58 1.89 -1.79 1.99
C HIS A 58 0.96 -1.96 0.81
N SER A 59 0.46 -3.18 0.65
CA SER A 59 -0.57 -3.49 -0.34
C SER A 59 -1.96 -3.55 0.33
N ALA A 60 -3.01 -3.65 -0.45
CA ALA A 60 -4.34 -4.00 0.03
C ALA A 60 -4.34 -5.39 0.67
N ILE A 61 -5.31 -5.68 1.54
CA ILE A 61 -5.47 -7.00 2.16
C ILE A 61 -5.61 -8.07 1.05
N SER A 62 -4.96 -9.21 1.25
CA SER A 62 -5.00 -10.35 0.32
C SER A 62 -6.41 -10.65 -0.19
N GLY A 63 -6.57 -10.68 -1.51
CA GLY A 63 -7.85 -10.96 -2.19
C GLY A 63 -8.71 -9.73 -2.49
N VAL A 64 -8.55 -8.61 -1.78
CA VAL A 64 -9.38 -7.40 -1.97
C VAL A 64 -9.26 -6.82 -3.37
N SER A 65 -8.05 -6.69 -3.92
CA SER A 65 -7.84 -6.16 -5.27
C SER A 65 -8.51 -7.02 -6.36
N ASN A 66 -8.61 -8.34 -6.14
CA ASN A 66 -9.30 -9.23 -7.06
C ASN A 66 -10.82 -9.03 -7.02
N LEU A 67 -11.39 -8.82 -5.83
CA LEU A 67 -12.82 -8.50 -5.68
C LEU A 67 -13.15 -7.14 -6.34
N LEU A 68 -12.31 -6.12 -6.11
CA LEU A 68 -12.47 -4.81 -6.75
C LEU A 68 -12.37 -4.89 -8.28
N SER A 69 -11.40 -5.63 -8.81
CA SER A 69 -11.27 -5.84 -10.27
C SER A 69 -12.48 -6.59 -10.83
N ASN A 70 -13.04 -7.55 -10.08
CA ASN A 70 -14.25 -8.24 -10.52
C ASN A 70 -15.46 -7.30 -10.54
N ILE A 71 -15.60 -6.42 -9.55
CA ILE A 71 -16.66 -5.39 -9.53
C ILE A 71 -16.55 -4.48 -10.75
N SER A 72 -15.34 -3.99 -11.07
CA SER A 72 -15.10 -3.17 -12.26
C SER A 72 -15.58 -3.85 -13.55
N LYS A 73 -15.18 -5.12 -13.75
CA LYS A 73 -15.50 -5.91 -14.96
C LYS A 73 -16.96 -6.32 -15.09
N ASN A 74 -17.71 -6.36 -13.99
CA ASN A 74 -19.08 -6.88 -13.96
C ASN A 74 -20.05 -5.83 -13.39
N ILE A 75 -19.78 -4.54 -13.61
CA ILE A 75 -20.47 -3.44 -12.92
C ILE A 75 -21.99 -3.41 -13.15
N ASP A 76 -22.48 -4.00 -14.24
CA ASP A 76 -23.89 -4.13 -14.59
C ASP A 76 -24.60 -5.34 -13.94
N HIS A 77 -23.84 -6.30 -13.38
CA HIS A 77 -24.38 -7.48 -12.70
C HIS A 77 -24.69 -7.19 -11.23
N LYS A 78 -25.80 -7.73 -10.70
CA LYS A 78 -26.16 -7.60 -9.27
C LYS A 78 -25.12 -8.20 -8.32
N SER A 79 -24.29 -9.15 -8.79
CA SER A 79 -23.24 -9.81 -7.99
C SER A 79 -22.16 -8.85 -7.48
N VAL A 80 -22.10 -7.60 -7.96
CA VAL A 80 -21.17 -6.60 -7.42
C VAL A 80 -21.44 -6.25 -5.97
N PHE A 81 -22.71 -6.28 -5.54
CA PHE A 81 -23.07 -5.99 -4.15
C PHE A 81 -22.64 -7.10 -3.20
N GLU A 82 -22.70 -8.36 -3.64
CA GLU A 82 -22.16 -9.49 -2.87
C GLU A 82 -20.63 -9.34 -2.68
N LYS A 83 -19.90 -8.94 -3.72
CA LYS A 83 -18.44 -8.71 -3.64
C LYS A 83 -18.09 -7.48 -2.81
N GLN A 84 -18.91 -6.43 -2.88
CA GLN A 84 -18.79 -5.27 -2.00
C GLN A 84 -18.90 -5.70 -0.54
N ASP A 85 -19.90 -6.52 -0.20
CA ASP A 85 -20.10 -6.99 1.17
C ASP A 85 -18.95 -7.90 1.61
N GLN A 86 -18.44 -8.77 0.74
CA GLN A 86 -17.22 -9.56 1.00
C GLN A 86 -16.00 -8.67 1.31
N ILE A 87 -15.80 -7.59 0.55
CA ILE A 87 -14.71 -6.63 0.81
C ILE A 87 -14.89 -6.01 2.20
N ILE A 88 -16.10 -5.56 2.54
CA ILE A 88 -16.40 -4.95 3.84
C ILE A 88 -16.16 -5.93 4.98
N ASP A 89 -16.59 -7.18 4.83
CA ASP A 89 -16.45 -8.23 5.84
C ASP A 89 -14.98 -8.61 6.07
N ILE A 90 -14.15 -8.65 5.01
CA ILE A 90 -12.70 -8.86 5.14
C ILE A 90 -12.08 -7.77 6.04
N HIS A 91 -12.41 -6.50 5.80
CA HIS A 91 -11.85 -5.39 6.57
C HIS A 91 -12.40 -5.36 8.01
N LYS A 92 -13.70 -5.60 8.19
CA LYS A 92 -14.34 -5.74 9.52
C LYS A 92 -13.70 -6.83 10.35
N LYS A 93 -13.50 -8.00 9.75
CA LYS A 93 -12.86 -9.13 10.42
C LYS A 93 -11.45 -8.74 10.88
N LEU A 94 -10.65 -8.09 10.03
CA LEU A 94 -9.32 -7.65 10.41
C LEU A 94 -9.36 -6.60 11.53
N CYS A 95 -10.28 -5.61 11.48
CA CYS A 95 -10.47 -4.66 12.59
C CYS A 95 -10.73 -5.37 13.91
N VAL A 96 -11.69 -6.30 13.94
CA VAL A 96 -12.03 -7.08 15.15
C VAL A 96 -10.83 -7.91 15.60
N GLU A 97 -10.15 -8.57 14.68
CA GLU A 97 -8.98 -9.40 14.99
C GLU A 97 -7.85 -8.57 15.60
N LEU A 98 -7.71 -7.28 15.24
CA LEU A 98 -6.71 -6.33 15.74
C LEU A 98 -7.18 -5.49 16.94
N ASP A 99 -8.33 -5.82 17.54
CA ASP A 99 -8.96 -5.06 18.63
C ASP A 99 -9.25 -3.59 18.27
N LEU A 100 -9.60 -3.32 17.03
CA LEU A 100 -9.95 -1.98 16.53
C LEU A 100 -11.47 -1.81 16.38
N ASP A 101 -11.94 -0.60 16.65
CA ASP A 101 -13.30 -0.21 16.29
C ASP A 101 -13.43 -0.17 14.75
N VAL A 102 -14.46 -0.83 14.22
CA VAL A 102 -14.80 -0.85 12.80
C VAL A 102 -15.18 0.55 12.29
N SER A 103 -15.68 1.42 13.16
CA SER A 103 -16.16 2.77 12.79
C SER A 103 -15.09 3.63 12.12
N ILE A 104 -13.80 3.33 12.33
CA ILE A 104 -12.68 3.99 11.65
C ILE A 104 -12.76 3.90 10.12
N LEU A 105 -13.51 2.92 9.58
CA LEU A 105 -13.72 2.70 8.15
C LEU A 105 -15.07 3.19 7.62
N ASP A 106 -15.95 3.76 8.44
CA ASP A 106 -17.31 4.13 8.02
C ASP A 106 -17.31 5.07 6.80
N LYS A 107 -16.38 6.02 6.79
CA LYS A 107 -16.17 6.94 5.67
C LYS A 107 -15.80 6.18 4.39
N GLU A 108 -14.87 5.24 4.49
CA GLU A 108 -14.33 4.56 3.31
C GLU A 108 -15.29 3.49 2.78
N PHE A 109 -16.00 2.79 3.67
CA PHE A 109 -17.11 1.93 3.29
C PHE A 109 -18.24 2.71 2.60
N SER A 110 -18.59 3.90 3.12
CA SER A 110 -19.60 4.74 2.50
C SER A 110 -19.19 5.19 1.10
N ARG A 111 -17.92 5.58 0.92
CA ARG A 111 -17.39 5.95 -0.41
C ARG A 111 -17.40 4.78 -1.39
N LEU A 112 -16.95 3.60 -0.97
CA LEU A 112 -16.96 2.39 -1.78
C LEU A 112 -18.39 2.05 -2.23
N LYS A 113 -19.34 2.00 -1.29
CA LYS A 113 -20.75 1.71 -1.57
C LYS A 113 -21.37 2.71 -2.54
N ASN A 114 -21.12 4.00 -2.33
CA ASN A 114 -21.68 5.05 -3.17
C ASN A 114 -21.11 5.01 -4.59
N LEU A 115 -19.80 4.77 -4.75
CA LEU A 115 -19.17 4.60 -6.05
C LEU A 115 -19.77 3.41 -6.82
N ILE A 116 -19.80 2.22 -6.20
CA ILE A 116 -20.33 1.00 -6.83
C ILE A 116 -21.80 1.17 -7.20
N LYS A 117 -22.62 1.71 -6.28
CA LYS A 117 -24.04 1.96 -6.53
C LYS A 117 -24.24 2.91 -7.72
N SER A 118 -23.46 3.99 -7.79
CA SER A 118 -23.59 4.99 -8.86
C SER A 118 -23.23 4.40 -10.22
N CYS A 119 -22.09 3.70 -10.31
CA CYS A 119 -21.66 3.04 -11.55
C CYS A 119 -22.62 1.91 -11.96
N HIS A 120 -23.14 1.13 -11.01
CA HIS A 120 -24.12 0.06 -11.28
C HIS A 120 -25.44 0.60 -11.84
N LEU A 121 -25.95 1.71 -11.31
CA LEU A 121 -27.17 2.35 -11.83
C LEU A 121 -27.01 2.83 -13.27
N ILE A 122 -25.82 3.34 -13.62
CA ILE A 122 -25.47 3.79 -14.97
C ILE A 122 -25.13 2.60 -15.88
N LYS A 123 -24.79 1.43 -15.29
CA LYS A 123 -24.25 0.24 -15.97
C LYS A 123 -22.94 0.51 -16.72
N ALA A 124 -22.15 1.46 -16.21
CA ALA A 124 -20.85 1.79 -16.76
C ALA A 124 -19.92 2.28 -15.64
N ILE A 125 -18.64 2.03 -15.82
CA ILE A 125 -17.56 2.56 -14.98
C ILE A 125 -16.56 3.26 -15.91
N SER A 126 -16.24 4.52 -15.60
CA SER A 126 -15.19 5.22 -16.33
C SER A 126 -13.80 4.74 -15.87
N ILE A 127 -12.77 5.01 -16.65
CA ILE A 127 -11.39 4.62 -16.33
C ILE A 127 -10.93 5.28 -15.01
N GLU A 128 -11.34 6.52 -14.77
CA GLU A 128 -11.07 7.27 -13.55
C GLU A 128 -11.78 6.64 -12.34
N GLN A 129 -13.04 6.24 -12.52
CA GLN A 129 -13.81 5.55 -11.48
C GLN A 129 -13.23 4.18 -11.17
N GLU A 130 -12.72 3.46 -12.16
CA GLU A 130 -12.00 2.20 -11.97
C GLU A 130 -10.73 2.40 -11.15
N ALA A 131 -9.94 3.45 -11.44
CA ALA A 131 -8.76 3.79 -10.64
C ALA A 131 -9.13 4.08 -9.18
N ILE A 132 -10.20 4.85 -8.93
CA ILE A 132 -10.70 5.14 -7.57
C ILE A 132 -11.19 3.87 -6.86
N LEU A 133 -11.93 3.01 -7.58
CA LEU A 133 -12.42 1.74 -7.05
C LEU A 133 -11.26 0.85 -6.60
N MET A 134 -10.28 0.65 -7.48
CA MET A 134 -9.10 -0.18 -7.21
C MET A 134 -8.24 0.38 -6.06
N ALA A 135 -8.07 1.71 -5.99
CA ALA A 135 -7.33 2.37 -4.92
C ALA A 135 -7.96 2.20 -3.52
N SER A 136 -9.26 1.94 -3.45
CA SER A 136 -9.99 1.83 -2.19
C SER A 136 -9.45 0.71 -1.28
N GLY A 137 -8.93 -0.38 -1.87
CA GLY A 137 -8.34 -1.48 -1.10
C GLY A 137 -7.09 -1.06 -0.32
N GLU A 138 -6.20 -0.30 -0.95
CA GLU A 138 -4.98 0.23 -0.33
C GLU A 138 -5.31 1.27 0.76
N LEU A 139 -6.27 2.16 0.45
CA LEU A 139 -6.70 3.21 1.37
C LEU A 139 -7.30 2.63 2.65
N MET A 140 -8.23 1.68 2.55
CA MET A 140 -8.83 1.03 3.72
C MET A 140 -7.80 0.25 4.54
N ALA A 141 -6.91 -0.50 3.88
CA ALA A 141 -5.84 -1.23 4.55
C ALA A 141 -4.89 -0.28 5.32
N SER A 142 -4.62 0.92 4.78
CA SER A 142 -3.75 1.90 5.44
C SER A 142 -4.37 2.50 6.69
N VAL A 143 -5.70 2.68 6.72
CA VAL A 143 -6.44 3.14 7.91
C VAL A 143 -6.32 2.10 9.02
N ILE A 144 -6.56 0.82 8.72
CA ILE A 144 -6.42 -0.27 9.68
C ILE A 144 -4.99 -0.35 10.21
N GLY A 145 -4.01 -0.36 9.31
CA GLY A 145 -2.59 -0.49 9.67
C GLY A 145 -2.09 0.65 10.55
N GLY A 146 -2.44 1.89 10.19
CA GLY A 146 -2.11 3.06 10.99
C GLY A 146 -2.78 3.03 12.37
N ALA A 147 -4.05 2.62 12.45
CA ALA A 147 -4.77 2.52 13.72
C ALA A 147 -4.18 1.43 14.63
N TYR A 148 -3.89 0.25 14.10
CA TYR A 148 -3.28 -0.84 14.86
C TYR A 148 -1.90 -0.46 15.38
N LEU A 149 -1.02 0.10 14.53
CA LEU A 149 0.33 0.47 14.98
C LEU A 149 0.28 1.50 16.11
N ASN A 150 -0.65 2.46 16.05
CA ASN A 150 -0.86 3.41 17.14
C ASN A 150 -1.42 2.74 18.41
N SER A 151 -2.34 1.77 18.30
CA SER A 151 -2.89 1.06 19.47
C SER A 151 -1.83 0.25 20.23
N VAL A 152 -0.78 -0.18 19.54
CA VAL A 152 0.39 -0.88 20.12
C VAL A 152 1.59 0.04 20.37
N ALA A 153 1.35 1.34 20.53
CA ALA A 153 2.34 2.37 20.91
C ALA A 153 3.46 2.62 19.90
N ILE A 154 3.26 2.32 18.62
CA ILE A 154 4.11 2.77 17.52
C ILE A 154 3.49 4.04 16.93
N ASN A 155 4.04 5.21 17.29
CA ASN A 155 3.61 6.50 16.77
C ASN A 155 3.64 6.50 15.22
N THR A 156 2.47 6.42 14.60
CA THR A 156 2.34 6.17 13.16
C THR A 156 1.44 7.21 12.52
N LYS A 157 1.94 7.83 11.46
CA LYS A 157 1.16 8.75 10.61
C LYS A 157 0.92 8.11 9.25
N ILE A 158 -0.30 8.25 8.75
CA ILE A 158 -0.63 7.85 7.38
C ILE A 158 -0.18 8.98 6.44
N LEU A 159 0.65 8.64 5.46
CA LEU A 159 0.96 9.49 4.32
C LEU A 159 0.10 9.01 3.14
N ASP A 160 -0.59 9.93 2.46
CA ASP A 160 -1.29 9.57 1.22
C ASP A 160 -0.29 9.50 0.07
N ALA A 161 -0.10 8.31 -0.52
CA ALA A 161 0.89 8.10 -1.57
C ALA A 161 0.70 9.04 -2.77
N ARG A 162 -0.54 9.42 -3.06
CA ARG A 162 -0.92 10.31 -4.16
C ARG A 162 -0.40 11.74 -3.99
N SER A 163 -0.02 12.12 -2.77
CA SER A 163 0.60 13.43 -2.53
C SER A 163 2.06 13.50 -2.97
N HIS A 164 2.77 12.37 -3.03
CA HIS A 164 4.21 12.32 -3.32
C HIS A 164 4.56 11.45 -4.55
N LEU A 165 3.68 10.55 -4.99
CA LEU A 165 3.83 9.83 -6.25
C LEU A 165 2.97 10.52 -7.32
N LYS A 166 3.64 11.28 -8.20
CA LYS A 166 3.01 12.00 -9.31
C LYS A 166 3.27 11.28 -10.63
N ALA A 167 2.20 10.97 -11.36
CA ALA A 167 2.30 10.31 -12.65
C ALA A 167 2.97 11.21 -13.68
N LEU A 168 3.85 10.64 -14.48
CA LEU A 168 4.45 11.30 -15.62
C LEU A 168 3.40 11.49 -16.72
N ASN A 169 3.39 12.67 -17.33
CA ASN A 169 2.56 12.94 -18.51
C ASN A 169 3.25 12.36 -19.75
N GLU A 170 2.79 11.22 -20.24
CA GLU A 170 3.27 10.61 -21.47
C GLU A 170 2.33 10.97 -22.64
N SER A 171 2.75 11.93 -23.47
CA SER A 171 1.94 12.57 -24.53
C SER A 171 1.33 11.60 -25.56
N ASN A 172 1.88 10.39 -25.68
CA ASN A 172 1.46 9.37 -26.66
C ASN A 172 0.87 8.09 -26.01
N SER A 173 0.64 8.10 -24.70
CA SER A 173 0.11 6.93 -24.00
C SER A 173 -1.41 6.86 -24.09
N LYS A 174 -1.95 5.64 -24.23
CA LYS A 174 -3.40 5.40 -24.18
C LYS A 174 -3.95 5.89 -22.84
N LEU A 175 -5.16 6.44 -22.84
CA LEU A 175 -5.83 6.93 -21.61
C LEU A 175 -5.89 5.84 -20.52
N GLU A 176 -6.13 4.59 -20.91
CA GLU A 176 -6.11 3.43 -20.01
C GLU A 176 -4.75 3.28 -19.29
N ASN A 177 -3.63 3.43 -20.01
CA ASN A 177 -2.31 3.36 -19.40
C ASN A 177 -2.05 4.54 -18.46
N LEU A 178 -2.52 5.74 -18.82
CA LEU A 178 -2.36 6.95 -18.00
C LEU A 178 -3.08 6.84 -16.64
N PHE A 179 -4.12 6.03 -16.53
CA PHE A 179 -4.89 5.86 -15.31
C PHE A 179 -4.69 4.52 -14.59
N LEU A 180 -4.51 3.42 -15.32
CA LEU A 180 -4.49 2.07 -14.74
C LEU A 180 -3.09 1.45 -14.71
N SER A 181 -2.10 2.05 -15.37
CA SER A 181 -0.70 1.56 -15.42
C SER A 181 0.29 2.70 -15.62
N ALA A 182 0.10 3.78 -14.87
CA ALA A 182 0.91 4.99 -14.97
C ALA A 182 2.33 4.76 -14.41
N ARG A 183 3.29 5.49 -14.97
CA ARG A 183 4.63 5.63 -14.37
C ARG A 183 4.65 6.87 -13.52
N ALA A 184 5.25 6.80 -12.33
CA ALA A 184 5.41 7.96 -11.47
C ALA A 184 6.82 8.53 -11.60
N ASP A 185 6.93 9.84 -11.38
CA ASP A 185 8.19 10.49 -11.14
C ASP A 185 8.85 9.91 -9.89
N ASP A 186 10.15 9.64 -9.99
CA ASP A 186 10.99 9.04 -8.95
C ASP A 186 12.11 9.98 -8.48
N GLN A 187 12.11 11.23 -8.94
CA GLN A 187 13.08 12.24 -8.55
C GLN A 187 13.05 12.51 -7.04
N PHE A 188 14.24 12.79 -6.50
CA PHE A 188 14.46 13.10 -5.09
C PHE A 188 13.51 14.20 -4.58
N ASP A 189 12.86 13.93 -3.45
CA ASP A 189 11.89 14.80 -2.80
C ASP A 189 12.41 15.23 -1.41
N GLN A 190 13.11 16.36 -1.36
CA GLN A 190 13.65 16.91 -0.12
C GLN A 190 12.56 17.21 0.91
N ALA A 191 11.35 17.60 0.48
CA ALA A 191 10.26 17.91 1.39
C ALA A 191 9.73 16.64 2.08
N LEU A 192 9.64 15.53 1.34
CA LEU A 192 9.32 14.22 1.90
C LEU A 192 10.39 13.76 2.90
N VAL A 193 11.67 13.90 2.55
CA VAL A 193 12.78 13.53 3.46
C VAL A 193 12.70 14.32 4.76
N ASN A 194 12.58 15.64 4.69
CA ASN A 194 12.46 16.48 5.89
C ASN A 194 11.25 16.06 6.73
N LYS A 195 10.09 15.83 6.09
CA LYS A 195 8.88 15.36 6.77
C LYS A 195 9.09 14.03 7.50
N ILE A 196 9.80 13.08 6.89
CA ILE A 196 10.13 11.79 7.51
C ILE A 196 11.08 11.98 8.69
N MET A 197 12.13 12.78 8.52
CA MET A 197 13.17 12.98 9.53
C MET A 197 12.68 13.77 10.74
N ASP A 198 11.84 14.79 10.53
CA ASP A 198 11.28 15.64 11.59
C ASP A 198 10.16 14.94 12.38
N ASN A 199 9.58 13.86 11.85
CA ASN A 199 8.55 13.10 12.53
C ASN A 199 9.17 12.24 13.65
N GLN A 200 8.68 12.31 14.88
CA GLN A 200 9.19 11.42 15.95
C GLN A 200 8.77 9.95 15.81
N GLY A 201 7.78 9.67 14.95
CA GLY A 201 7.27 8.33 14.68
C GLY A 201 7.76 7.74 13.35
N ILE A 202 6.91 6.90 12.76
CA ILE A 202 7.05 6.38 11.39
C ILE A 202 5.91 6.87 10.49
N PHE A 203 6.10 6.72 9.19
CA PHE A 203 5.03 6.87 8.21
C PHE A 203 4.63 5.51 7.65
N ILE A 204 3.32 5.34 7.44
CA ILE A 204 2.75 4.28 6.61
C ILE A 204 2.05 4.90 5.42
N THR A 205 2.25 4.33 4.23
CA THR A 205 1.69 4.82 2.97
C THR A 205 1.19 3.65 2.13
N GLN A 206 0.35 3.99 1.15
CA GLN A 206 -0.22 3.04 0.22
C GLN A 206 0.80 2.68 -0.87
N GLY A 207 0.79 1.42 -1.30
CA GLY A 207 1.37 1.00 -2.57
C GLY A 207 0.37 1.19 -3.72
N PHE A 208 0.79 0.87 -4.94
CA PHE A 208 -0.06 0.74 -6.14
C PHE A 208 -0.76 2.01 -6.65
N ILE A 209 -0.93 3.04 -5.82
CA ILE A 209 -1.66 4.26 -6.14
C ILE A 209 -0.73 5.48 -6.24
N ALA A 210 -1.10 6.40 -7.12
CA ALA A 210 -0.46 7.68 -7.36
C ALA A 210 -1.52 8.72 -7.78
N SER A 211 -1.11 9.96 -8.08
CA SER A 211 -1.99 10.90 -8.77
C SER A 211 -1.38 11.48 -10.03
N ASN A 212 -2.21 11.85 -10.99
CA ASN A 212 -1.77 12.69 -12.11
C ASN A 212 -1.65 14.18 -11.72
N ASN A 213 -1.34 15.03 -12.70
CA ASN A 213 -1.20 16.48 -12.51
C ASN A 213 -2.51 17.21 -12.17
N ASN A 214 -3.66 16.58 -12.40
CA ASN A 214 -4.97 17.08 -11.97
C ASN A 214 -5.35 16.62 -10.55
N ASN A 215 -4.43 15.94 -9.85
CA ASN A 215 -4.67 15.26 -8.57
C ASN A 215 -5.73 14.15 -8.62
N GLU A 216 -6.01 13.59 -9.80
CA GLU A 216 -6.87 12.43 -9.96
C GLU A 216 -6.09 11.16 -9.59
N THR A 217 -6.79 10.18 -9.02
CA THR A 217 -6.15 8.91 -8.64
C THR A 217 -5.79 8.11 -9.88
N VAL A 218 -4.56 7.61 -9.94
CA VAL A 218 -4.09 6.67 -10.95
C VAL A 218 -3.43 5.47 -10.28
N LEU A 219 -3.32 4.37 -11.02
CA LEU A 219 -2.72 3.12 -10.58
C LEU A 219 -1.38 2.92 -11.29
N LEU A 220 -0.45 2.25 -10.62
CA LEU A 220 0.90 1.95 -11.12
C LEU A 220 0.98 0.60 -11.85
N GLY A 221 -0.17 -0.02 -12.12
CA GLY A 221 -0.25 -1.29 -12.83
C GLY A 221 0.18 -2.51 -12.00
N ARG A 222 0.48 -3.61 -12.70
CA ARG A 222 0.82 -4.90 -12.06
C ARG A 222 2.11 -4.79 -11.27
N GLY A 223 2.10 -5.27 -10.02
CA GLY A 223 3.25 -5.12 -9.12
C GLY A 223 3.40 -3.70 -8.56
N GLY A 224 2.40 -2.84 -8.76
CA GLY A 224 2.50 -1.41 -8.43
C GLY A 224 2.83 -1.12 -6.97
N SER A 225 2.55 -2.00 -6.01
CA SER A 225 2.98 -1.80 -4.61
C SER A 225 4.49 -1.98 -4.43
N ASP A 226 5.13 -2.92 -5.15
CA ASP A 226 6.60 -3.04 -5.18
C ASP A 226 7.22 -1.83 -5.89
N THR A 227 6.61 -1.40 -7.00
CA THR A 227 7.00 -0.19 -7.74
C THR A 227 6.89 1.06 -6.85
N SER A 228 5.82 1.21 -6.06
CA SER A 228 5.72 2.29 -5.07
C SER A 228 6.86 2.25 -4.06
N GLY A 229 7.25 1.07 -3.57
CA GLY A 229 8.40 0.89 -2.69
C GLY A 229 9.69 1.41 -3.33
N ALA A 230 9.93 1.07 -4.59
CA ALA A 230 11.09 1.54 -5.35
C ALA A 230 11.05 3.06 -5.57
N TYR A 231 9.90 3.63 -5.95
CA TYR A 231 9.74 5.07 -6.10
C TYR A 231 10.00 5.81 -4.78
N PHE A 232 9.42 5.37 -3.67
CA PHE A 232 9.68 6.00 -2.38
C PHE A 232 11.14 5.86 -1.94
N ALA A 233 11.80 4.74 -2.23
CA ALA A 233 13.21 4.58 -1.94
C ALA A 233 14.08 5.57 -2.75
N SER A 234 13.79 5.75 -4.04
CA SER A 234 14.44 6.75 -4.89
C SER A 234 14.17 8.17 -4.39
N LYS A 235 12.89 8.53 -4.16
CA LYS A 235 12.49 9.87 -3.70
C LYS A 235 13.12 10.27 -2.38
N THR A 236 13.43 9.30 -1.52
CA THR A 236 13.98 9.57 -0.18
C THR A 236 15.48 9.35 -0.07
N ASN A 237 16.16 8.97 -1.16
CA ASN A 237 17.54 8.47 -1.11
C ASN A 237 17.69 7.45 0.03
N ALA A 238 16.74 6.51 0.13
CA ALA A 238 16.70 5.55 1.22
C ALA A 238 17.98 4.72 1.23
N LEU A 239 18.44 4.36 2.43
CA LEU A 239 19.55 3.44 2.62
C LEU A 239 19.33 2.15 1.83
N ARG A 240 18.09 1.63 1.89
CA ARG A 240 17.63 0.45 1.14
C ARG A 240 16.10 0.36 1.08
N LEU A 241 15.63 -0.42 0.11
CA LEU A 241 14.28 -0.97 0.04
C LEU A 241 14.30 -2.43 0.50
N GLU A 242 13.44 -2.79 1.44
CA GLU A 242 13.19 -4.17 1.86
C GLU A 242 11.80 -4.60 1.39
N ILE A 243 11.73 -5.64 0.56
CA ILE A 243 10.46 -6.22 0.10
C ILE A 243 10.15 -7.45 0.96
N TRP A 244 9.10 -7.36 1.75
CA TRP A 244 8.60 -8.41 2.63
C TRP A 244 7.45 -9.16 1.95
N THR A 245 7.69 -10.44 1.72
CA THR A 245 6.77 -11.37 1.08
C THR A 245 6.79 -12.70 1.84
N ASP A 246 5.80 -13.54 1.59
CA ASP A 246 5.60 -14.83 2.28
C ASP A 246 6.62 -15.89 1.86
N VAL A 247 7.40 -15.63 0.81
CA VAL A 247 8.47 -16.51 0.31
C VAL A 247 9.82 -16.03 0.85
N ARG A 248 10.66 -16.96 1.33
CA ARG A 248 12.01 -16.65 1.86
C ARG A 248 12.99 -16.27 0.74
N GLY A 249 12.77 -15.11 0.11
CA GLY A 249 13.64 -14.57 -0.94
C GLY A 249 13.32 -15.08 -2.35
N PHE A 250 14.25 -14.87 -3.27
CA PHE A 250 14.20 -15.43 -4.62
C PHE A 250 14.56 -16.91 -4.56
N PHE A 251 13.74 -17.75 -5.17
CA PHE A 251 14.02 -19.17 -5.39
C PHE A 251 14.30 -19.37 -6.88
N ASP A 252 15.20 -20.30 -7.21
CA ASP A 252 15.49 -20.67 -8.61
C ASP A 252 14.25 -21.24 -9.32
N ILE A 253 13.25 -21.73 -8.57
CA ILE A 253 11.97 -22.28 -9.04
C ILE A 253 10.84 -21.79 -8.11
N ASP A 254 9.63 -21.58 -8.65
CA ASP A 254 8.45 -21.23 -7.84
C ASP A 254 8.24 -22.24 -6.70
N PRO A 255 8.34 -21.83 -5.42
CA PRO A 255 8.23 -22.75 -4.29
C PRO A 255 6.85 -23.39 -4.14
N LYS A 256 5.83 -22.94 -4.88
CA LYS A 256 4.50 -23.57 -4.92
C LYS A 256 4.40 -24.78 -5.86
N ILE A 257 5.45 -25.04 -6.65
CA ILE A 257 5.50 -26.15 -7.62
C ILE A 257 6.15 -27.41 -7.01
N ILE A 258 6.67 -27.32 -5.78
CA ILE A 258 7.32 -28.43 -5.06
C ILE A 258 6.34 -29.07 -4.07
#